data_AF-E9D5A3-F1
#
_entry.id   AF-E9D5A3-F1
#
_cell.length_a   1.000
_cell.length_b   1.000
_cell.length_c   1.000
_cell.angle_alpha   90.00
_cell.angle_beta   90.00
_cell.angle_gamma   90.00
#
_symmetry.space_group_name_H-M   'P 1'
#
loop_
_entity.id
_entity.type
_entity.pdbx_description
1 polymer ?
#
loop_
_entity_poly.entity_id
_entity_poly.type
_entity_poly.pdbx_seq_one_letter_code
_entity_poly.pdbx_strand_id
1 'polypeptide(L)'
;MALEYITGKTLHGTDVPCLPDELKSHLFDQLADVYIQLYRQQFDHVGALTLDSNDENWVFEHNRPLTIELNDQELSGMKSSEIIPAHQTYNSTIDYAYAVLKLIFNDFYRGKDSVFDKEDARNYLYGIFASQGIVMEWVDPKDNHGPFILMHGDLRPPNIFVDADLNIISVIDWEWSHTVPPQMFVPPSWITSQELPAATKKPYDFAFTVYISQFQRAAREREDKHYNPDNKLKFILPLVKLWSKHLMSDTVFIAYALLKPCYFGNVYWNLLDDMYYGEDSDKRVEGFFKLCLRKQQEEELQRVLSDLEAFQKELALAGLDPIEPLKPPTLDPAKGKEGAAIHQVWRKPNLERIVGLFCRWLPCSLVGVSVFVCCIIAKRR
;
A
#
# COMPACT_ATOMS: atom_id res chain seq x y z
N MET A 1 -5.86 14.57 26.06
CA MET A 1 -5.69 13.25 26.70
C MET A 1 -4.28 13.16 27.27
N ALA A 2 -4.13 12.80 28.55
CA ALA A 2 -2.82 12.51 29.13
C ALA A 2 -2.72 11.00 29.32
N LEU A 3 -1.68 10.38 28.77
CA LEU A 3 -1.42 8.95 28.85
C LEU A 3 -0.15 8.68 29.65
N GLU A 4 0.08 7.42 30.00
CA GLU A 4 1.34 6.99 30.59
C GLU A 4 2.52 7.29 29.64
N TYR A 5 3.63 7.72 30.22
CA TYR A 5 4.86 7.98 29.45
C TYR A 5 5.52 6.66 29.06
N ILE A 6 5.66 6.43 27.74
CA ILE A 6 6.33 5.25 27.20
C ILE A 6 7.84 5.49 27.17
N THR A 7 8.59 4.66 27.91
CA THR A 7 10.06 4.70 27.90
C THR A 7 10.59 3.80 26.80
N GLY A 8 11.13 4.37 25.71
CA GLY A 8 11.71 3.63 24.60
C GLY A 8 12.15 4.54 23.46
N LYS A 9 12.63 3.96 22.36
CA LYS A 9 12.85 4.68 21.09
C LYS A 9 11.86 4.20 20.06
N THR A 10 11.45 5.08 19.16
CA THR A 10 10.65 4.66 18.01
C THR A 10 11.51 3.86 17.04
N LEU A 11 10.89 3.03 16.20
CA LEU A 11 11.58 2.37 15.08
C LEU A 11 12.00 3.36 13.98
N HIS A 12 11.70 4.65 14.12
CA HIS A 12 12.11 5.67 13.17
C HIS A 12 13.63 5.64 12.93
N GLY A 13 14.04 5.70 11.66
CA GLY A 13 15.44 5.60 11.25
C GLY A 13 16.01 4.17 11.24
N THR A 14 15.22 3.16 11.63
CA THR A 14 15.65 1.76 11.52
C THR A 14 15.51 1.27 10.09
N ASP A 15 16.65 0.97 9.45
CA ASP A 15 16.69 0.29 8.16
C ASP A 15 16.47 -1.22 8.37
N VAL A 16 15.21 -1.64 8.29
CA VAL A 16 14.79 -3.04 8.50
C VAL A 16 15.53 -4.00 7.57
N PRO A 17 15.67 -3.73 6.25
CA PRO A 17 16.49 -4.54 5.37
C PRO A 17 17.93 -4.78 5.85
N CYS A 18 18.56 -3.77 6.47
CA CYS A 18 19.94 -3.85 6.96
C CYS A 18 20.11 -4.50 8.33
N LEU A 19 19.02 -4.84 9.04
CA LEU A 19 19.10 -5.55 10.32
C LEU A 19 19.70 -6.97 10.15
N PRO A 20 20.46 -7.47 11.15
CA PRO A 20 20.81 -8.88 11.26
C PRO A 20 19.58 -9.79 11.16
N ASP A 21 19.71 -10.97 10.53
CA ASP A 21 18.58 -11.87 10.25
C ASP A 21 17.81 -12.28 11.52
N GLU A 22 18.52 -12.45 12.64
CA GLU A 22 17.92 -12.78 13.95
C GLU A 22 17.04 -11.65 14.47
N LEU A 23 17.54 -10.41 14.45
CA LEU A 23 16.78 -9.22 14.87
C LEU A 23 15.61 -8.91 13.95
N LYS A 24 15.80 -9.08 12.63
CA LYS A 24 14.72 -8.95 11.63
C LYS A 24 13.61 -9.98 11.87
N SER A 25 13.99 -11.24 12.11
CA SER A 25 13.02 -12.31 12.41
C SER A 25 12.29 -12.04 13.73
N HIS A 26 12.99 -11.56 14.76
CA HIS A 26 12.41 -11.16 16.04
C HIS A 26 11.41 -10.01 15.89
N LEU A 27 11.75 -8.99 15.11
CA LEU A 27 10.83 -7.88 14.82
C LEU A 27 9.59 -8.37 14.05
N PHE A 28 9.76 -9.21 13.03
CA PHE A 28 8.64 -9.75 12.26
C PHE A 28 7.73 -10.64 13.09
N ASP A 29 8.27 -11.42 14.02
CA ASP A 29 7.48 -12.27 14.94
C ASP A 29 6.59 -11.42 15.87
N GLN A 30 7.11 -10.31 16.39
CA GLN A 30 6.33 -9.40 17.25
C GLN A 30 5.30 -8.59 16.46
N LEU A 31 5.66 -8.07 15.29
CA LEU A 31 4.70 -7.41 14.40
C LEU A 31 3.59 -8.36 13.94
N ALA A 32 3.93 -9.61 13.66
CA ALA A 32 2.96 -10.65 13.37
C ALA A 32 1.96 -10.83 14.53
N ASP A 33 2.44 -10.81 15.77
CA ASP A 33 1.58 -10.88 16.95
C ASP A 33 0.58 -9.72 16.99
N VAL A 34 1.04 -8.49 16.73
CA VAL A 34 0.16 -7.30 16.62
C VAL A 34 -0.90 -7.50 15.53
N TYR A 35 -0.51 -7.98 14.34
CA TYR A 35 -1.44 -8.24 13.24
C TYR A 35 -2.44 -9.35 13.57
N ILE A 36 -2.04 -10.40 14.29
CA ILE A 36 -2.96 -11.46 14.74
C ILE A 36 -3.98 -10.89 15.75
N GLN A 37 -3.54 -10.05 16.68
CA GLN A 37 -4.43 -9.40 17.64
C GLN A 37 -5.43 -8.47 16.94
N LEU A 38 -4.98 -7.67 15.97
CA LEU A 38 -5.83 -6.83 15.13
C LEU A 38 -6.82 -7.63 14.29
N TYR A 39 -6.37 -8.70 13.64
CA TYR A 39 -7.21 -9.58 12.82
C TYR A 39 -8.41 -10.14 13.59
N ARG A 40 -8.24 -10.35 14.90
CA ARG A 40 -9.30 -10.87 15.79
C ARG A 40 -10.33 -9.80 16.19
N GLN A 41 -10.05 -8.52 15.95
CA GLN A 41 -11.00 -7.42 16.14
C GLN A 41 -11.80 -7.25 14.85
N GLN A 42 -12.96 -7.91 14.79
CA GLN A 42 -13.82 -7.97 13.61
C GLN A 42 -15.15 -7.27 13.85
N PHE A 43 -15.64 -6.60 12.81
CA PHE A 43 -16.83 -5.76 12.85
C PHE A 43 -17.72 -5.99 11.62
N ASP A 44 -18.98 -5.57 11.74
CA ASP A 44 -20.01 -5.83 10.72
C ASP A 44 -20.01 -4.82 9.57
N HIS A 45 -19.29 -3.71 9.70
CA HIS A 45 -19.18 -2.68 8.67
C HIS A 45 -17.80 -2.01 8.67
N VAL A 46 -17.46 -1.38 7.54
CA VAL A 46 -16.35 -0.43 7.45
C VAL A 46 -16.76 0.87 8.13
N GLY A 47 -16.05 1.22 9.20
CA GLY A 47 -16.23 2.46 9.97
C GLY A 47 -15.05 2.70 10.91
N ALA A 48 -15.19 3.69 11.78
CA ALA A 48 -14.25 3.97 12.85
C ALA A 48 -14.94 3.96 14.22
N LEU A 49 -14.16 3.73 15.28
CA LEU A 49 -14.66 3.91 16.64
C LEU A 49 -14.95 5.39 16.89
N THR A 50 -16.01 5.67 17.64
CA THR A 50 -16.36 7.01 18.12
C THR A 50 -16.86 6.91 19.55
N LEU A 51 -17.00 8.04 20.23
CA LEU A 51 -17.78 8.07 21.45
C LEU A 51 -19.28 8.12 21.14
N ASP A 52 -20.09 7.63 22.07
CA ASP A 52 -21.54 7.78 22.04
C ASP A 52 -21.97 9.25 22.16
N SER A 53 -23.28 9.53 22.07
CA SER A 53 -23.80 10.89 22.12
C SER A 53 -23.51 11.64 23.43
N ASN A 54 -23.08 10.95 24.48
CA ASN A 54 -22.78 11.51 25.80
C ASN A 54 -21.27 11.63 26.05
N ASP A 55 -20.44 11.24 25.08
CA ASP A 55 -18.98 11.13 25.21
C ASP A 55 -18.50 10.16 26.32
N GLU A 56 -19.31 9.15 26.66
CA GLU A 56 -19.05 8.26 27.80
C GLU A 56 -18.51 6.88 27.38
N ASN A 57 -19.02 6.32 26.28
CA ASN A 57 -18.68 4.98 25.83
C ASN A 57 -18.16 4.97 24.40
N TRP A 58 -17.16 4.13 24.14
CA TRP A 58 -16.73 3.84 22.77
C TRP A 58 -17.78 2.97 22.06
N VAL A 59 -18.22 3.41 20.90
CA VAL A 59 -19.21 2.75 20.05
C VAL A 59 -18.71 2.62 18.61
N PHE A 60 -19.25 1.65 17.89
CA PHE A 60 -18.93 1.36 16.50
C PHE A 60 -20.23 1.22 15.70
N GLU A 61 -20.87 2.34 15.38
CA GLU A 61 -22.14 2.33 14.63
C GLU A 61 -22.26 3.44 13.57
N HIS A 62 -21.83 4.67 13.89
CA HIS A 62 -22.21 5.86 13.10
C HIS A 62 -21.04 6.81 12.82
N ASN A 63 -19.84 6.27 12.58
CA ASN A 63 -18.66 7.07 12.25
C ASN A 63 -17.93 6.51 11.03
N ARG A 64 -17.60 7.41 10.10
CA ARG A 64 -16.91 7.08 8.86
C ARG A 64 -15.49 6.56 9.09
N PRO A 65 -14.94 5.76 8.18
CA PRO A 65 -13.49 5.52 8.16
C PRO A 65 -12.76 6.86 8.02
N LEU A 66 -11.95 7.22 9.02
CA LEU A 66 -11.11 8.41 8.99
C LEU A 66 -9.72 8.00 8.48
N THR A 67 -9.42 8.38 7.24
CA THR A 67 -8.12 8.10 6.61
C THR A 67 -7.32 9.38 6.44
N ILE A 68 -6.00 9.25 6.36
CA ILE A 68 -5.08 10.37 6.07
C ILE A 68 -5.50 11.06 4.76
N GLU A 69 -5.78 10.28 3.71
CA GLU A 69 -6.25 10.80 2.42
C GLU A 69 -7.50 11.67 2.55
N LEU A 70 -8.50 11.20 3.30
CA LEU A 70 -9.73 11.94 3.52
C LEU A 70 -9.43 13.28 4.22
N ASN A 71 -8.59 13.25 5.26
CA ASN A 71 -8.18 14.43 6.00
C ASN A 71 -7.40 15.43 5.13
N ASP A 72 -6.39 14.96 4.40
CA ASP A 72 -5.52 15.82 3.59
C ASP A 72 -6.30 16.52 2.49
N GLN A 73 -7.27 15.83 1.88
CA GLN A 73 -8.18 16.44 0.91
C GLN A 73 -9.11 17.48 1.54
N GLU A 74 -9.62 17.23 2.74
CA GLU A 74 -10.48 18.20 3.44
C GLU A 74 -9.70 19.46 3.83
N LEU A 75 -8.48 19.30 4.39
CA LEU A 75 -7.58 20.40 4.74
C LEU A 75 -7.17 21.22 3.52
N SER A 76 -7.03 20.57 2.36
CA SER A 76 -6.72 21.23 1.08
C SER A 76 -7.93 21.91 0.43
N GLY A 77 -9.10 21.88 1.08
CA GLY A 77 -10.32 22.49 0.55
C GLY A 77 -10.99 21.70 -0.58
N MET A 78 -10.59 20.44 -0.80
CA MET A 78 -11.17 19.57 -1.82
C MET A 78 -12.51 18.95 -1.40
N LYS A 79 -13.00 19.25 -0.20
CA LYS A 79 -14.31 18.84 0.37
C LYS A 79 -14.56 17.34 0.26
N SER A 80 -13.60 16.53 0.68
CA SER A 80 -13.70 15.07 0.66
C SER A 80 -14.85 14.54 1.54
N SER A 81 -15.31 15.34 2.50
CA SER A 81 -16.53 15.09 3.28
C SER A 81 -17.84 15.05 2.45
N GLU A 82 -17.86 15.62 1.25
CA GLU A 82 -18.98 15.44 0.29
C GLU A 82 -19.00 14.02 -0.30
N ILE A 83 -17.86 13.31 -0.29
CA ILE A 83 -17.69 11.96 -0.84
C ILE A 83 -17.87 10.90 0.25
N ILE A 84 -17.26 11.11 1.41
CA ILE A 84 -17.41 10.25 2.59
C ILE A 84 -17.96 11.12 3.75
N PRO A 85 -19.29 11.22 3.90
CA PRO A 85 -19.92 12.01 4.96
C PRO A 85 -19.59 11.50 6.37
N ALA A 86 -19.64 12.36 7.39
CA ALA A 86 -19.23 12.05 8.77
C ALA A 86 -19.85 10.78 9.37
N HIS A 87 -21.12 10.51 9.06
CA HIS A 87 -21.88 9.35 9.58
C HIS A 87 -21.97 8.18 8.59
N GLN A 88 -21.15 8.17 7.54
CA GLN A 88 -21.19 7.14 6.51
C GLN A 88 -20.36 5.93 6.91
N THR A 89 -21.01 4.79 7.11
CA THR A 89 -20.36 3.47 7.20
C THR A 89 -20.62 2.65 5.93
N TYR A 90 -19.85 1.58 5.69
CA TYR A 90 -20.04 0.73 4.52
C TYR A 90 -20.24 -0.73 4.91
N ASN A 91 -21.33 -1.33 4.45
CA ASN A 91 -21.64 -2.74 4.68
C ASN A 91 -21.08 -3.66 3.57
N SER A 92 -20.34 -3.09 2.62
CA SER A 92 -19.70 -3.86 1.56
C SER A 92 -18.33 -3.32 1.15
N THR A 93 -17.46 -4.23 0.76
CA THR A 93 -16.13 -3.96 0.21
C THR A 93 -16.23 -3.20 -1.11
N ILE A 94 -17.19 -3.54 -1.97
CA ILE A 94 -17.44 -2.82 -3.23
C ILE A 94 -17.77 -1.35 -2.96
N ASP A 95 -18.69 -1.07 -2.03
CA ASP A 95 -19.12 0.32 -1.76
C ASP A 95 -17.97 1.14 -1.15
N TYR A 96 -17.19 0.54 -0.24
CA TYR A 96 -16.02 1.20 0.34
C TYR A 96 -14.92 1.45 -0.70
N ALA A 97 -14.57 0.45 -1.50
CA ALA A 97 -13.56 0.58 -2.55
C ALA A 97 -13.99 1.63 -3.60
N TYR A 98 -15.28 1.70 -3.92
CA TYR A 98 -15.84 2.75 -4.77
C TYR A 98 -15.67 4.14 -4.15
N ALA A 99 -15.93 4.30 -2.86
CA ALA A 99 -15.72 5.58 -2.16
C ALA A 99 -14.24 6.01 -2.19
N VAL A 100 -13.30 5.08 -2.00
CA VAL A 100 -11.86 5.34 -2.14
C VAL A 100 -11.51 5.77 -3.57
N LEU A 101 -12.02 5.10 -4.60
CA LEU A 101 -11.84 5.51 -5.99
C LEU A 101 -12.38 6.93 -6.24
N LYS A 102 -13.49 7.30 -5.60
CA LYS A 102 -14.03 8.67 -5.70
C LYS A 102 -13.11 9.70 -5.07
N LEU A 103 -12.38 9.38 -4.00
CA LEU A 103 -11.32 10.24 -3.46
C LEU A 103 -10.18 10.42 -4.46
N ILE A 104 -9.77 9.37 -5.18
CA ILE A 104 -8.73 9.47 -6.22
C ILE A 104 -9.20 10.38 -7.38
N PHE A 105 -10.45 10.24 -7.82
CA PHE A 105 -11.02 11.19 -8.79
C PHE A 105 -11.07 12.62 -8.23
N ASN A 106 -11.33 12.78 -6.94
CA ASN A 106 -11.41 14.09 -6.30
C ASN A 106 -10.05 14.80 -6.31
N ASP A 107 -8.98 14.07 -6.01
CA ASP A 107 -7.59 14.54 -6.15
C ASP A 107 -7.32 15.02 -7.58
N PHE A 108 -7.62 14.21 -8.59
CA PHE A 108 -7.46 14.62 -9.99
C PHE A 108 -8.24 15.91 -10.34
N TYR A 109 -9.52 16.03 -9.93
CA TYR A 109 -10.38 17.14 -10.33
C TYR A 109 -10.31 18.40 -9.47
N ARG A 110 -9.79 18.31 -8.24
CA ARG A 110 -9.76 19.43 -7.27
C ARG A 110 -8.37 19.72 -6.72
N GLY A 111 -7.41 18.80 -6.86
CA GLY A 111 -6.00 19.04 -6.57
C GLY A 111 -5.42 20.07 -7.54
N LYS A 112 -4.75 21.08 -7.01
CA LYS A 112 -4.15 22.16 -7.81
C LYS A 112 -2.84 21.74 -8.49
N ASP A 113 -2.23 20.67 -7.99
CA ASP A 113 -0.96 20.08 -8.40
C ASP A 113 -1.06 18.56 -8.58
N SER A 114 -2.26 18.06 -8.88
CA SER A 114 -2.53 16.63 -9.10
C SER A 114 -1.85 16.05 -10.35
N VAL A 115 -1.38 16.92 -11.26
CA VAL A 115 -0.75 16.55 -12.53
C VAL A 115 0.41 17.49 -12.86
N PHE A 116 1.36 17.02 -13.67
CA PHE A 116 2.52 17.83 -14.09
C PHE A 116 2.34 18.52 -15.44
N ASP A 117 1.70 17.85 -16.39
CA ASP A 117 1.45 18.36 -17.74
C ASP A 117 0.23 17.66 -18.38
N LYS A 118 -0.02 17.97 -19.66
CA LYS A 118 -1.15 17.42 -20.41
C LYS A 118 -1.05 15.91 -20.63
N GLU A 119 0.13 15.37 -20.84
CA GLU A 119 0.31 13.93 -21.06
C GLU A 119 0.08 13.17 -19.76
N ASP A 120 0.66 13.66 -18.67
CA ASP A 120 0.45 13.15 -17.32
C ASP A 120 -1.04 13.21 -16.94
N ALA A 121 -1.73 14.33 -17.18
CA ALA A 121 -3.16 14.45 -16.91
C ALA A 121 -4.01 13.44 -17.68
N ARG A 122 -3.68 13.17 -18.95
CA ARG A 122 -4.39 12.18 -19.76
C ARG A 122 -4.15 10.77 -19.23
N ASN A 123 -2.91 10.45 -18.88
CA ASN A 123 -2.53 9.17 -18.33
C ASN A 123 -3.14 8.94 -16.95
N TYR A 124 -3.14 9.95 -16.08
CA TYR A 124 -3.74 9.85 -14.76
C TYR A 124 -5.25 9.60 -14.89
N LEU A 125 -5.98 10.41 -15.66
CA LEU A 125 -7.42 10.23 -15.84
C LEU A 125 -7.78 8.87 -16.42
N TYR A 126 -7.10 8.45 -17.50
CA TYR A 126 -7.30 7.13 -18.09
C TYR A 126 -7.03 6.02 -17.07
N GLY A 127 -5.92 6.12 -16.32
CA GLY A 127 -5.52 5.13 -15.33
C GLY A 127 -6.57 4.98 -14.23
N ILE A 128 -7.10 6.07 -13.67
CA ILE A 128 -8.17 6.00 -12.65
C ILE A 128 -9.43 5.33 -13.24
N PHE A 129 -9.82 5.69 -14.47
CA PHE A 129 -10.98 5.10 -15.13
C PHE A 129 -10.83 3.59 -15.37
N ALA A 130 -9.69 3.16 -15.89
CA ALA A 130 -9.41 1.74 -16.12
C ALA A 130 -9.35 0.96 -14.79
N SER A 131 -8.79 1.59 -13.75
CA SER A 131 -8.67 1.01 -12.42
C SER A 131 -10.01 0.67 -11.77
N GLN A 132 -11.11 1.36 -12.13
CA GLN A 132 -12.43 1.05 -11.57
C GLN A 132 -12.83 -0.41 -11.85
N GLY A 133 -12.66 -0.88 -13.09
CA GLY A 133 -12.98 -2.27 -13.44
C GLY A 133 -12.09 -3.27 -12.70
N ILE A 134 -10.79 -3.00 -12.67
CA ILE A 134 -9.78 -3.83 -11.99
C ILE A 134 -10.10 -3.98 -10.49
N VAL A 135 -10.42 -2.88 -9.81
CA VAL A 135 -10.74 -2.89 -8.37
C VAL A 135 -12.03 -3.67 -8.11
N MET A 136 -13.06 -3.50 -8.95
CA MET A 136 -14.33 -4.22 -8.76
C MET A 136 -14.19 -5.73 -9.02
N GLU A 137 -13.36 -6.14 -9.97
CA GLU A 137 -13.03 -7.56 -10.20
C GLU A 137 -12.14 -8.15 -9.09
N TRP A 138 -11.32 -7.33 -8.46
CA TRP A 138 -10.45 -7.73 -7.35
C TRP A 138 -11.22 -8.02 -6.05
N VAL A 139 -12.42 -7.44 -5.86
CA VAL A 139 -13.25 -7.73 -4.70
C VAL A 139 -13.77 -9.18 -4.76
N ASP A 140 -13.49 -9.98 -3.74
CA ASP A 140 -14.04 -11.33 -3.64
C ASP A 140 -15.51 -11.26 -3.19
N PRO A 141 -16.48 -11.77 -3.99
CA PRO A 141 -17.88 -11.77 -3.62
C PRO A 141 -18.18 -12.46 -2.28
N LYS A 142 -17.36 -13.45 -1.87
CA LYS A 142 -17.53 -14.19 -0.60
C LYS A 142 -17.19 -13.35 0.63
N ASP A 143 -16.28 -12.39 0.47
CA ASP A 143 -15.80 -11.53 1.55
C ASP A 143 -16.34 -10.08 1.39
N ASN A 144 -17.24 -9.86 0.43
CA ASN A 144 -17.78 -8.53 0.13
C ASN A 144 -18.52 -7.92 1.32
N HIS A 145 -19.16 -8.73 2.16
CA HIS A 145 -19.93 -8.25 3.32
C HIS A 145 -19.21 -8.49 4.65
N GLY A 146 -17.87 -8.56 4.62
CA GLY A 146 -17.05 -8.74 5.80
C GLY A 146 -16.85 -10.21 6.21
N PRO A 147 -16.41 -10.46 7.47
CA PRO A 147 -16.21 -9.45 8.52
C PRO A 147 -15.13 -8.43 8.17
N PHE A 148 -15.28 -7.19 8.64
CA PHE A 148 -14.29 -6.12 8.45
C PHE A 148 -13.32 -6.08 9.63
N ILE A 149 -12.05 -5.79 9.37
CA ILE A 149 -10.96 -6.01 10.34
C ILE A 149 -10.39 -4.68 10.80
N LEU A 150 -10.23 -4.47 12.10
CA LEU A 150 -9.59 -3.27 12.63
C LEU A 150 -8.15 -3.13 12.11
N MET A 151 -7.81 -1.94 11.64
CA MET A 151 -6.46 -1.55 11.26
C MET A 151 -6.08 -0.25 11.96
N HIS A 152 -4.78 -0.07 12.21
CA HIS A 152 -4.22 1.15 12.80
C HIS A 152 -4.40 2.41 11.93
N GLY A 153 -4.51 2.26 10.60
CA GLY A 153 -4.55 3.37 9.64
C GLY A 153 -3.18 3.95 9.30
N ASP A 154 -2.31 4.17 10.30
CA ASP A 154 -0.94 4.67 10.08
C ASP A 154 0.17 3.90 10.82
N LEU A 155 0.18 2.58 10.70
CA LEU A 155 1.19 1.75 11.38
C LEU A 155 2.55 1.87 10.67
N ARG A 156 3.36 2.86 11.05
CA ARG A 156 4.70 3.13 10.51
C ARG A 156 5.78 3.11 11.61
N PRO A 157 7.08 3.03 11.26
CA PRO A 157 8.16 2.98 12.24
C PRO A 157 8.15 4.10 13.31
N PRO A 158 7.77 5.37 13.00
CA PRO A 158 7.62 6.41 14.03
C PRO A 158 6.58 6.08 15.11
N ASN A 159 5.57 5.28 14.78
CA ASN A 159 4.44 4.97 15.66
C ASN A 159 4.64 3.67 16.47
N ILE A 160 5.82 3.05 16.37
CA ILE A 160 6.15 1.80 17.06
C ILE A 160 7.35 2.05 17.97
N PHE A 161 7.14 1.91 19.27
CA PHE A 161 8.19 2.01 20.29
C PHE A 161 8.83 0.66 20.56
N VAL A 162 10.16 0.65 20.66
CA VAL A 162 10.97 -0.51 21.00
C VAL A 162 11.98 -0.21 22.10
N ASP A 163 12.40 -1.27 22.80
CA ASP A 163 13.51 -1.23 23.74
C ASP A 163 14.87 -1.43 23.05
N ALA A 164 15.94 -1.60 23.84
CA ALA A 164 17.29 -1.79 23.34
C ALA A 164 17.49 -3.11 22.56
N ASP A 165 16.64 -4.11 22.79
CA ASP A 165 16.69 -5.44 22.18
C ASP A 165 15.69 -5.59 21.02
N LEU A 166 15.10 -4.47 20.56
CA LEU A 166 14.03 -4.42 19.56
C LEU A 166 12.76 -5.16 19.98
N ASN A 167 12.47 -5.25 21.28
CA ASN A 167 11.14 -5.68 21.72
C ASN A 167 10.14 -4.54 21.53
N ILE A 168 8.99 -4.82 20.93
CA ILE A 168 7.91 -3.84 20.77
C ILE A 168 7.30 -3.57 22.14
N ILE A 169 7.41 -2.32 22.60
CA ILE A 169 6.87 -1.86 23.87
C ILE A 169 5.44 -1.34 23.69
N SER A 170 5.20 -0.56 22.64
CA SER A 170 3.92 0.09 22.41
C SER A 170 3.74 0.48 20.94
N VAL A 171 2.48 0.52 20.52
CA VAL A 171 2.03 1.14 19.26
C VAL A 171 1.18 2.35 19.62
N ILE A 172 1.51 3.51 19.08
CA ILE A 172 0.86 4.80 19.37
C ILE A 172 0.20 5.38 18.12
N ASP A 173 -0.52 6.50 18.27
CA ASP A 173 -1.06 7.28 17.15
C ASP A 173 -2.20 6.58 16.40
N TRP A 174 -3.19 6.10 17.16
CA TRP A 174 -4.36 5.36 16.66
C TRP A 174 -5.47 6.24 16.07
N GLU A 175 -5.21 7.53 15.81
CA GLU A 175 -6.24 8.49 15.34
C GLU A 175 -6.82 8.13 13.97
N TRP A 176 -6.06 7.42 13.13
CA TRP A 176 -6.49 6.93 11.81
C TRP A 176 -7.08 5.52 11.84
N SER A 177 -7.29 4.95 13.04
CA SER A 177 -7.78 3.60 13.17
C SER A 177 -9.22 3.46 12.65
N HIS A 178 -9.41 2.48 11.78
CA HIS A 178 -10.69 2.15 11.16
C HIS A 178 -10.64 0.70 10.72
N THR A 179 -11.80 0.12 10.46
CA THR A 179 -11.89 -1.24 9.94
C THR A 179 -11.74 -1.26 8.43
N VAL A 180 -11.09 -2.29 7.88
CA VAL A 180 -10.91 -2.46 6.44
C VAL A 180 -11.48 -3.80 5.95
N PRO A 181 -11.82 -3.91 4.66
CA PRO A 181 -12.09 -5.19 4.02
C PRO A 181 -10.98 -6.24 4.23
N PRO A 182 -11.31 -7.54 4.30
CA PRO A 182 -10.33 -8.61 4.42
C PRO A 182 -9.20 -8.54 3.40
N GLN A 183 -9.52 -8.20 2.14
CA GLN A 183 -8.53 -8.10 1.07
C GLN A 183 -7.58 -6.91 1.24
N MET A 184 -7.98 -5.89 2.01
CA MET A 184 -7.15 -4.73 2.35
C MET A 184 -6.32 -4.95 3.62
N PHE A 185 -6.55 -6.02 4.39
CA PHE A 185 -5.76 -6.33 5.57
C PHE A 185 -4.42 -7.00 5.18
N VAL A 186 -3.45 -6.17 4.79
CA VAL A 186 -2.13 -6.60 4.28
C VAL A 186 -0.98 -6.23 5.25
N PRO A 187 0.19 -6.89 5.15
CA PRO A 187 1.37 -6.55 5.94
C PRO A 187 1.80 -5.08 5.85
N PRO A 188 2.71 -4.61 6.74
CA PRO A 188 3.18 -3.23 6.65
C PRO A 188 4.06 -3.04 5.41
N SER A 189 3.75 -2.07 4.55
CA SER A 189 4.52 -1.85 3.31
C SER A 189 5.98 -1.46 3.56
N TRP A 190 6.27 -0.82 4.70
CA TRP A 190 7.58 -0.27 5.04
C TRP A 190 8.62 -1.31 5.48
N ILE A 191 8.26 -2.59 5.63
CA ILE A 191 9.20 -3.66 6.00
C ILE A 191 10.32 -3.85 4.96
N THR A 192 10.13 -3.32 3.76
CA THR A 192 11.10 -3.29 2.65
C THR A 192 11.96 -2.03 2.64
N SER A 193 11.60 -1.03 3.44
CA SER A 193 12.12 0.36 3.37
C SER A 193 11.99 1.00 1.98
N GLN A 194 11.03 0.53 1.18
CA GLN A 194 10.68 1.12 -0.11
C GLN A 194 9.30 1.77 -0.02
N GLU A 195 9.18 2.97 -0.59
CA GLU A 195 7.88 3.55 -0.86
C GLU A 195 7.15 2.75 -1.95
N LEU A 196 5.82 2.80 -1.92
CA LEU A 196 4.97 1.97 -2.79
C LEU A 196 5.30 2.15 -4.29
N PRO A 197 5.51 3.37 -4.83
CA PRO A 197 5.89 3.54 -6.23
C PRO A 197 7.21 2.84 -6.59
N ALA A 198 8.19 2.80 -5.68
CA ALA A 198 9.44 2.10 -5.91
C ALA A 198 9.25 0.58 -5.86
N ALA A 199 8.43 0.09 -4.92
CA ALA A 199 8.14 -1.33 -4.75
C ALA A 199 7.36 -1.96 -5.92
N THR A 200 6.71 -1.15 -6.75
CA THR A 200 5.98 -1.63 -7.95
C THR A 200 6.83 -1.67 -9.23
N LYS A 201 8.05 -1.13 -9.23
CA LYS A 201 8.92 -1.13 -10.42
C LYS A 201 9.76 -2.40 -10.48
N LYS A 202 9.77 -3.09 -11.63
CA LYS A 202 10.67 -4.23 -11.85
C LYS A 202 12.15 -3.79 -11.87
N PRO A 203 13.09 -4.52 -11.23
CA PRO A 203 12.92 -5.76 -10.47
C PRO A 203 12.75 -5.54 -8.95
N TYR A 204 12.43 -4.34 -8.48
CA TYR A 204 12.28 -4.02 -7.05
C TYR A 204 11.05 -4.69 -6.41
N ASP A 205 10.02 -4.97 -7.21
CA ASP A 205 8.87 -5.82 -6.88
C ASP A 205 9.25 -7.19 -6.31
N PHE A 206 10.37 -7.76 -6.79
CA PHE A 206 10.88 -9.03 -6.26
C PHE A 206 11.31 -8.91 -4.79
N ALA A 207 11.98 -7.81 -4.42
CA ALA A 207 12.38 -7.59 -3.04
C ALA A 207 11.13 -7.47 -2.15
N PHE A 208 10.12 -6.74 -2.61
CA PHE A 208 8.84 -6.61 -1.92
C PHE A 208 8.21 -7.98 -1.64
N THR A 209 8.09 -8.80 -2.68
CA THR A 209 7.54 -10.16 -2.58
C THR A 209 8.29 -11.03 -1.57
N VAL A 210 9.63 -10.96 -1.55
CA VAL A 210 10.47 -11.71 -0.61
C VAL A 210 10.19 -11.30 0.84
N TYR A 211 10.10 -10.00 1.13
CA TYR A 211 9.85 -9.51 2.49
C TYR A 211 8.43 -9.83 2.96
N ILE A 212 7.43 -9.70 2.08
CA ILE A 212 6.05 -10.11 2.38
C ILE A 212 5.98 -11.60 2.70
N SER A 213 6.67 -12.44 1.92
CA SER A 213 6.75 -13.89 2.18
C SER A 213 7.42 -14.21 3.52
N GLN A 214 8.49 -13.50 3.88
CA GLN A 214 9.14 -13.65 5.18
C GLN A 214 8.20 -13.27 6.33
N PHE A 215 7.48 -12.16 6.19
CA PHE A 215 6.52 -11.71 7.19
C PHE A 215 5.34 -12.66 7.32
N GLN A 216 4.78 -13.14 6.21
CA GLN A 216 3.72 -14.14 6.19
C GLN A 216 4.15 -15.44 6.89
N ARG A 217 5.41 -15.85 6.72
CA ARG A 217 5.97 -16.99 7.44
C ARG A 217 6.06 -16.72 8.93
N ALA A 218 6.57 -15.56 9.35
CA ALA A 218 6.63 -15.19 10.77
C ALA A 218 5.23 -15.23 11.40
N ALA A 219 4.22 -14.66 10.73
CA ALA A 219 2.84 -14.71 11.20
C ALA A 219 2.26 -16.12 11.28
N ARG A 220 2.55 -16.98 10.31
CA ARG A 220 2.14 -18.38 10.36
C ARG A 220 2.70 -19.10 11.59
N GLU A 221 3.99 -18.93 11.86
CA GLU A 221 4.64 -19.59 12.99
C GLU A 221 4.15 -19.01 14.32
N ARG A 222 3.95 -17.68 14.39
CA ARG A 222 3.40 -17.00 15.57
C ARG A 222 1.96 -17.43 15.87
N GLU A 223 1.10 -17.46 14.85
CA GLU A 223 -0.30 -17.87 14.98
C GLU A 223 -0.41 -19.33 15.43
N ASP A 224 0.41 -20.22 14.85
CA ASP A 224 0.45 -21.63 15.24
C ASP A 224 0.94 -21.83 16.68
N LYS A 225 2.00 -21.13 17.08
CA LYS A 225 2.59 -21.31 18.40
C LYS A 225 1.73 -20.74 19.53
N HIS A 226 1.07 -19.61 19.29
CA HIS A 226 0.42 -18.83 20.37
C HIS A 226 -1.11 -18.77 20.26
N TYR A 227 -1.69 -19.04 19.10
CA TYR A 227 -3.13 -18.87 18.84
C TYR A 227 -3.81 -20.13 18.27
N ASN A 228 -3.14 -21.30 18.34
CA ASN A 228 -3.66 -22.59 17.87
C ASN A 228 -3.74 -23.64 19.00
N PRO A 229 -4.55 -23.44 20.05
CA PRO A 229 -4.65 -24.39 21.17
C PRO A 229 -5.15 -25.77 20.75
N ASP A 230 -5.92 -25.84 19.66
CA ASP A 230 -6.50 -27.08 19.13
C ASP A 230 -5.54 -27.86 18.21
N ASN A 231 -4.32 -27.34 17.99
CA ASN A 231 -3.32 -27.93 17.10
C ASN A 231 -3.85 -28.23 15.68
N LYS A 232 -4.64 -27.29 15.14
CA LYS A 232 -5.15 -27.30 13.76
C LYS A 232 -4.00 -27.22 12.77
N LEU A 233 -4.24 -27.64 11.53
CA LEU A 233 -3.25 -27.50 10.47
C LEU A 233 -2.94 -26.01 10.21
N LYS A 234 -1.64 -25.66 10.12
CA LYS A 234 -1.18 -24.27 9.94
C LYS A 234 -1.87 -23.50 8.80
N PHE A 235 -2.17 -24.17 7.70
CA PHE A 235 -2.76 -23.54 6.51
C PHE A 235 -4.25 -23.22 6.64
N ILE A 236 -4.94 -23.76 7.67
CA ILE A 236 -6.34 -23.41 7.97
C ILE A 236 -6.45 -22.36 9.09
N LEU A 237 -5.32 -21.88 9.62
CA LEU A 237 -5.33 -20.82 10.63
C LEU A 237 -5.90 -19.53 10.04
N PRO A 238 -6.69 -18.76 10.80
CA PRO A 238 -7.48 -17.65 10.26
C PRO A 238 -6.68 -16.61 9.47
N LEU A 239 -5.61 -16.04 10.05
CA LEU A 239 -4.81 -15.02 9.37
C LEU A 239 -4.01 -15.61 8.20
N VAL A 240 -3.43 -16.80 8.40
CA VAL A 240 -2.71 -17.52 7.34
C VAL A 240 -3.62 -17.79 6.14
N LYS A 241 -4.85 -18.24 6.38
CA LYS A 241 -5.84 -18.52 5.34
C LYS A 241 -6.19 -17.24 4.57
N LEU A 242 -6.46 -16.13 5.27
CA LEU A 242 -6.71 -14.84 4.63
C LEU A 242 -5.54 -14.44 3.71
N TRP A 243 -4.32 -14.42 4.24
CA TRP A 243 -3.16 -13.96 3.48
C TRP A 243 -2.74 -14.91 2.37
N SER A 244 -2.95 -16.22 2.50
CA SER A 244 -2.67 -17.19 1.43
C SER A 244 -3.46 -16.91 0.15
N LYS A 245 -4.63 -16.27 0.30
CA LYS A 245 -5.54 -15.94 -0.79
C LYS A 245 -5.20 -14.62 -1.49
N HIS A 246 -4.68 -13.63 -0.75
CA HIS A 246 -4.55 -12.25 -1.23
C HIS A 246 -3.12 -11.72 -1.35
N LEU A 247 -2.10 -12.36 -0.73
CA LEU A 247 -0.71 -11.87 -0.75
C LEU A 247 0.19 -12.50 -1.82
N MET A 248 -0.26 -13.57 -2.51
CA MET A 248 0.60 -14.37 -3.40
C MET A 248 0.59 -13.91 -4.86
N SER A 249 -0.08 -12.81 -5.16
CA SER A 249 -0.16 -12.22 -6.51
C SER A 249 0.11 -10.72 -6.47
N ASP A 250 0.51 -10.19 -7.61
CA ASP A 250 0.70 -8.75 -7.85
C ASP A 250 -0.56 -7.91 -7.52
N THR A 251 -1.73 -8.55 -7.43
CA THR A 251 -2.97 -7.94 -6.93
C THR A 251 -2.89 -7.45 -5.48
N VAL A 252 -1.89 -7.85 -4.70
CA VAL A 252 -1.64 -7.27 -3.36
C VAL A 252 -1.39 -5.77 -3.44
N PHE A 253 -0.83 -5.28 -4.55
CA PHE A 253 -0.60 -3.86 -4.75
C PHE A 253 -1.91 -3.07 -4.93
N ILE A 254 -3.01 -3.71 -5.34
CA ILE A 254 -4.34 -3.08 -5.33
C ILE A 254 -4.76 -2.75 -3.89
N ALA A 255 -4.55 -3.66 -2.94
CA ALA A 255 -4.81 -3.41 -1.53
C ALA A 255 -4.00 -2.22 -1.00
N TYR A 256 -2.70 -2.18 -1.27
CA TYR A 256 -1.85 -1.07 -0.85
C TYR A 256 -2.23 0.25 -1.53
N ALA A 257 -2.63 0.22 -2.80
CA ALA A 257 -3.08 1.40 -3.52
C ALA A 257 -4.40 1.95 -2.95
N LEU A 258 -5.32 1.09 -2.51
CA LEU A 258 -6.55 1.51 -1.84
C LEU A 258 -6.31 2.02 -0.41
N LEU A 259 -5.28 1.50 0.28
CA LEU A 259 -4.85 2.03 1.58
C LEU A 259 -4.07 3.34 1.48
N LYS A 260 -3.41 3.59 0.35
CA LYS A 260 -2.64 4.82 0.05
C LYS A 260 -3.04 5.37 -1.33
N PRO A 261 -4.23 5.99 -1.45
CA PRO A 261 -4.81 6.39 -2.73
C PRO A 261 -3.94 7.32 -3.57
N CYS A 262 -3.14 8.19 -2.92
CA CYS A 262 -2.16 9.05 -3.59
C CYS A 262 -1.12 8.31 -4.46
N TYR A 263 -0.87 7.02 -4.23
CA TYR A 263 0.04 6.21 -5.04
C TYR A 263 -0.66 5.34 -6.08
N PHE A 264 -1.99 5.41 -6.20
CA PHE A 264 -2.73 4.51 -7.07
C PHE A 264 -2.32 4.66 -8.54
N GLY A 265 -2.13 5.89 -9.02
CA GLY A 265 -1.65 6.15 -10.38
C GLY A 265 -0.31 5.48 -10.67
N ASN A 266 0.62 5.49 -9.72
CA ASN A 266 1.91 4.80 -9.86
C ASN A 266 1.74 3.28 -9.91
N VAL A 267 0.89 2.72 -9.05
CA VAL A 267 0.60 1.27 -9.04
C VAL A 267 -0.03 0.83 -10.35
N TYR A 268 -0.98 1.62 -10.88
CA TYR A 268 -1.60 1.33 -12.16
C TYR A 268 -0.57 1.28 -13.29
N TRP A 269 0.23 2.34 -13.45
CA TRP A 269 1.16 2.46 -14.57
C TRP A 269 2.39 1.58 -14.47
N ASN A 270 2.90 1.32 -13.26
CA ASN A 270 4.07 0.45 -13.11
C ASN A 270 3.74 -1.04 -13.24
N LEU A 271 2.47 -1.43 -13.02
CA LEU A 271 2.11 -2.83 -12.80
C LEU A 271 0.77 -3.22 -13.43
N LEU A 272 -0.34 -2.60 -13.03
CA LEU A 272 -1.68 -3.10 -13.37
C LEU A 272 -2.02 -2.98 -14.86
N ASP A 273 -1.55 -1.92 -15.54
CA ASP A 273 -1.81 -1.71 -16.97
C ASP A 273 -1.23 -2.86 -17.82
N ASP A 274 0.04 -3.21 -17.60
CA ASP A 274 0.70 -4.35 -18.26
C ASP A 274 0.04 -5.68 -17.89
N MET A 275 -0.29 -5.88 -16.61
CA MET A 275 -0.91 -7.13 -16.15
C MET A 275 -2.30 -7.39 -16.75
N TYR A 276 -3.15 -6.38 -16.84
CA TYR A 276 -4.55 -6.54 -17.26
C TYR A 276 -4.76 -6.31 -18.75
N TYR A 277 -3.98 -5.42 -19.36
CA TYR A 277 -4.20 -4.99 -20.74
C TYR A 277 -2.98 -5.21 -21.66
N GLY A 278 -1.80 -5.47 -21.10
CA GLY A 278 -0.56 -5.70 -21.85
C GLY A 278 -0.03 -4.44 -22.53
N GLU A 279 0.71 -4.63 -23.62
CA GLU A 279 1.34 -3.58 -24.41
C GLU A 279 0.31 -2.60 -25.05
N ASP A 280 0.78 -1.51 -25.67
CA ASP A 280 -0.03 -0.48 -26.35
C ASP A 280 -0.83 0.48 -25.44
N SER A 281 -0.28 0.84 -24.27
CA SER A 281 -0.83 1.85 -23.35
C SER A 281 -1.23 3.15 -24.05
N ASP A 282 -0.35 3.71 -24.89
CA ASP A 282 -0.59 4.97 -25.60
C ASP A 282 -1.83 4.89 -26.50
N LYS A 283 -2.01 3.77 -27.21
CA LYS A 283 -3.18 3.57 -28.09
C LYS A 283 -4.47 3.47 -27.27
N ARG A 284 -4.43 2.87 -26.07
CA ARG A 284 -5.59 2.79 -25.18
C ARG A 284 -5.98 4.17 -24.66
N VAL A 285 -4.99 4.96 -24.20
CA VAL A 285 -5.20 6.34 -23.75
C VAL A 285 -5.77 7.19 -24.89
N GLU A 286 -5.16 7.12 -26.08
CA GLU A 286 -5.70 7.82 -27.26
C GLU A 286 -7.13 7.38 -27.61
N GLY A 287 -7.38 6.06 -27.61
CA GLY A 287 -8.69 5.49 -27.90
C GLY A 287 -9.75 5.97 -26.94
N PHE A 288 -9.43 6.02 -25.63
CA PHE A 288 -10.32 6.51 -24.59
C PHE A 288 -10.81 7.95 -24.88
N PHE A 289 -9.89 8.87 -25.15
CA PHE A 289 -10.24 10.28 -25.41
C PHE A 289 -10.85 10.53 -26.79
N LYS A 290 -10.71 9.61 -27.75
CA LYS A 290 -11.39 9.69 -29.06
C LYS A 290 -12.88 9.38 -28.97
N LEU A 291 -13.36 8.75 -27.88
CA LEU A 291 -14.77 8.41 -27.71
C LEU A 291 -15.64 9.65 -27.49
N CYS A 292 -16.73 9.78 -28.25
CA CYS A 292 -17.68 10.90 -28.08
C CYS A 292 -18.23 11.05 -26.65
N LEU A 293 -18.38 9.93 -25.93
CA LEU A 293 -18.87 9.92 -24.55
C LEU A 293 -17.86 10.52 -23.55
N ARG A 294 -16.60 10.70 -23.95
CA ARG A 294 -15.51 11.25 -23.11
C ARG A 294 -15.26 12.74 -23.31
N LYS A 295 -16.07 13.42 -24.13
CA LYS A 295 -15.93 14.87 -24.36
C LYS A 295 -15.97 15.68 -23.06
N GLN A 296 -16.87 15.34 -22.15
CA GLN A 296 -16.95 15.99 -20.85
C GLN A 296 -15.66 15.80 -20.04
N GLN A 297 -15.07 14.59 -20.05
CA GLN A 297 -13.80 14.34 -19.36
C GLN A 297 -12.63 15.14 -19.98
N GLU A 298 -12.62 15.34 -21.30
CA GLU A 298 -11.61 16.19 -21.96
C GLU A 298 -11.79 17.67 -21.57
N GLU A 299 -13.04 18.16 -21.45
CA GLU A 299 -13.33 19.52 -20.96
C GLU A 299 -12.85 19.71 -19.51
N GLU A 300 -13.14 18.75 -18.63
CA GLU A 300 -12.65 18.75 -17.25
C GLU A 300 -11.12 18.70 -17.18
N LEU A 301 -10.47 17.95 -18.08
CA LEU A 301 -9.01 17.93 -18.17
C LEU A 301 -8.44 19.30 -18.52
N GLN A 302 -9.10 20.07 -19.39
CA GLN A 302 -8.67 21.46 -19.68
C GLN A 302 -8.82 22.37 -18.45
N ARG A 303 -9.86 22.15 -17.63
CA ARG A 303 -10.03 22.86 -16.34
C ARG A 303 -8.87 22.55 -15.39
N VAL A 304 -8.55 21.26 -15.21
CA VAL A 304 -7.41 20.83 -14.36
C VAL A 304 -6.09 21.46 -14.81
N LEU A 305 -5.81 21.49 -16.12
CA LEU A 305 -4.60 22.14 -16.64
C LEU A 305 -4.59 23.66 -16.40
N SER A 306 -5.76 24.31 -16.50
CA SER A 306 -5.88 25.74 -16.20
C SER A 306 -5.66 26.04 -14.71
N ASP A 307 -6.15 25.17 -13.83
CA ASP A 307 -5.96 25.27 -12.38
C ASP A 307 -4.48 25.08 -12.01
N LEU A 308 -3.78 24.13 -12.65
CA LEU A 308 -2.33 23.94 -12.52
C LEU A 308 -1.55 25.19 -12.94
N GLU A 309 -1.86 25.78 -14.10
CA GLU A 309 -1.21 27.02 -14.55
C GLU A 309 -1.45 28.20 -13.58
N ALA A 310 -2.65 28.28 -12.99
CA ALA A 310 -2.95 29.29 -11.98
C ALA A 310 -2.14 29.05 -10.71
N PHE A 311 -2.05 27.80 -10.25
CA PHE A 311 -1.29 27.43 -9.06
C PHE A 311 0.22 27.67 -9.23
N GLN A 312 0.79 27.34 -10.39
CA GLN A 312 2.20 27.65 -10.69
C GLN A 312 2.49 29.16 -10.62
N LYS A 313 1.53 30.01 -11.03
CA LYS A 313 1.64 31.47 -10.87
C LYS A 313 1.55 31.88 -9.40
N GLU A 314 0.66 31.28 -8.61
CA GLU A 314 0.57 31.50 -7.16
C GLU A 314 1.89 31.17 -6.46
N LEU A 315 2.50 30.03 -6.79
CA LEU A 315 3.81 29.62 -6.27
C LEU A 315 4.91 30.59 -6.65
N ALA A 316 4.99 30.99 -7.93
CA ALA A 316 5.98 31.94 -8.40
C ALA A 316 5.86 33.31 -7.69
N LEU A 317 4.64 33.78 -7.44
CA LEU A 317 4.38 35.01 -6.66
C LEU A 317 4.80 34.88 -5.19
N ALA A 318 4.69 33.68 -4.62
CA ALA A 318 5.16 33.38 -3.27
C ALA A 318 6.67 33.13 -3.19
N GLY A 319 7.39 33.11 -4.31
CA GLY A 319 8.82 32.76 -4.36
C GLY A 319 9.09 31.27 -4.09
N LEU A 320 8.11 30.41 -4.39
CA LEU A 320 8.19 28.96 -4.25
C LEU A 320 8.33 28.31 -5.62
N ASP A 321 9.13 27.24 -5.69
CA ASP A 321 9.28 26.45 -6.91
C ASP A 321 8.19 25.37 -6.99
N PRO A 322 7.66 25.07 -8.19
CA PRO A 322 6.78 23.93 -8.40
C PRO A 322 7.46 22.60 -8.03
N ILE A 323 6.67 21.63 -7.59
CA ILE A 323 7.15 20.27 -7.37
C ILE A 323 7.53 19.67 -8.73
N GLU A 324 8.80 19.28 -8.89
CA GLU A 324 9.22 18.55 -10.09
C GLU A 324 8.86 17.06 -9.97
N PRO A 325 8.49 16.40 -11.09
CA PRO A 325 8.37 14.96 -11.09
C PRO A 325 9.68 14.31 -10.66
N LEU A 326 9.59 13.26 -9.84
CA LEU A 326 10.74 12.45 -9.45
C LEU A 326 11.41 11.88 -10.70
N LYS A 327 12.51 12.52 -11.12
CA LYS A 327 13.35 12.01 -12.22
C LYS A 327 13.84 10.62 -11.83
N PRO A 328 13.71 9.61 -12.71
CA PRO A 328 14.30 8.30 -12.45
C PRO A 328 15.79 8.51 -12.16
N PRO A 329 16.37 7.80 -11.17
CA PRO A 329 17.75 8.02 -10.79
C PRO A 329 18.66 7.91 -12.01
N THR A 330 19.27 9.02 -12.40
CA THR A 330 20.30 9.06 -13.42
C THR A 330 21.53 8.36 -12.88
N LEU A 331 21.87 7.21 -13.46
CA LEU A 331 23.18 6.60 -13.27
C LEU A 331 24.21 7.53 -13.91
N ASP A 332 24.75 8.48 -13.13
CA ASP A 332 25.92 9.28 -13.51
C ASP A 332 27.19 8.49 -13.16
N PRO A 333 27.92 7.92 -14.14
CA PRO A 333 29.12 7.15 -13.87
C PRO A 333 30.29 8.00 -13.38
N ALA A 334 30.18 9.34 -13.43
CA ALA A 334 31.26 10.27 -13.07
C ALA A 334 31.13 10.87 -11.66
N LYS A 335 29.95 10.83 -11.02
CA LYS A 335 29.76 11.29 -9.63
C LYS A 335 30.07 10.21 -8.59
N GLY A 336 31.25 9.63 -8.70
CA GLY A 336 31.83 8.85 -7.61
C GLY A 336 32.27 9.76 -6.47
N LYS A 337 31.38 10.04 -5.51
CA LYS A 337 31.64 10.14 -4.04
C LYS A 337 30.67 10.99 -3.21
N GLU A 338 29.72 11.74 -3.78
CA GLU A 338 28.78 12.55 -2.97
C GLU A 338 27.37 11.96 -2.82
N GLY A 339 27.07 10.84 -3.48
CA GLY A 339 25.81 10.11 -3.32
C GLY A 339 25.81 9.05 -2.20
N ALA A 340 26.62 9.19 -1.15
CA ALA A 340 26.91 8.10 -0.21
C ALA A 340 25.69 7.57 0.59
N ALA A 341 24.58 8.30 0.66
CA ALA A 341 23.34 7.83 1.30
C ALA A 341 22.44 7.00 0.38
N ILE A 342 22.50 7.21 -0.94
CA ILE A 342 21.71 6.44 -1.93
C ILE A 342 22.58 5.31 -2.53
N HIS A 343 23.91 5.45 -2.51
CA HIS A 343 24.85 4.44 -3.01
C HIS A 343 25.10 3.26 -2.06
N GLN A 344 24.69 3.30 -0.80
CA GLN A 344 24.85 2.14 0.09
C GLN A 344 23.84 1.01 -0.18
N VAL A 345 22.74 1.29 -0.89
CA VAL A 345 21.83 0.26 -1.43
C VAL A 345 22.53 -0.61 -2.50
N TRP A 346 23.63 -0.11 -3.10
CA TRP A 346 24.35 -0.76 -4.19
C TRP A 346 25.70 -1.38 -3.81
N ARG A 347 25.96 -1.62 -2.51
CA ARG A 347 26.94 -2.65 -2.13
C ARG A 347 26.24 -4.00 -2.16
N LYS A 348 26.15 -4.58 -3.36
CA LYS A 348 25.66 -5.94 -3.66
C LYS A 348 24.43 -6.32 -2.81
N PRO A 349 23.18 -6.30 -3.32
CA PRO A 349 22.25 -7.31 -2.82
C PRO A 349 23.03 -8.61 -2.96
N ASN A 350 23.34 -9.24 -1.84
CA ASN A 350 24.22 -10.39 -1.84
C ASN A 350 23.39 -11.48 -2.50
N LEU A 351 23.38 -11.48 -3.84
CA LEU A 351 22.60 -12.39 -4.66
C LEU A 351 23.01 -13.81 -4.29
N GLU A 352 24.25 -14.03 -3.85
CA GLU A 352 24.71 -15.30 -3.29
C GLU A 352 24.08 -15.65 -1.93
N ARG A 353 23.65 -14.69 -1.11
CA ARG A 353 22.89 -14.92 0.13
C ARG A 353 21.40 -15.15 -0.15
N ILE A 354 20.84 -14.44 -1.12
CA ILE A 354 19.45 -14.62 -1.62
C ILE A 354 19.32 -15.95 -2.39
N VAL A 355 20.29 -16.30 -3.22
CA VAL A 355 20.42 -17.59 -3.94
C VAL A 355 20.92 -18.69 -3.00
N GLY A 356 21.69 -18.37 -1.96
CA GLY A 356 22.08 -19.32 -0.91
C GLY A 356 20.89 -19.81 -0.07
N LEU A 357 19.86 -18.97 0.09
CA LEU A 357 18.55 -19.35 0.65
C LEU A 357 17.78 -20.29 -0.29
N PHE A 358 17.94 -20.18 -1.62
CA PHE A 358 17.34 -21.07 -2.63
C PHE A 358 17.84 -22.52 -2.51
N CYS A 359 19.13 -22.75 -2.19
CA CYS A 359 19.69 -24.11 -2.07
C CYS A 359 19.16 -24.89 -0.85
N ARG A 360 18.46 -24.23 0.09
CA ARG A 360 17.77 -24.88 1.22
C ARG A 360 16.24 -24.96 1.04
N TRP A 361 15.73 -24.57 -0.13
CA TRP A 361 14.31 -24.25 -0.39
C TRP A 361 13.55 -25.27 -1.27
N LEU A 362 14.02 -26.52 -1.35
CA LEU A 362 13.32 -27.60 -2.06
C LEU A 362 12.79 -28.67 -1.09
N PRO A 363 11.52 -28.61 -0.68
CA PRO A 363 10.77 -29.80 -0.31
C PRO A 363 10.45 -30.59 -1.59
N CYS A 364 10.87 -31.85 -1.63
CA CYS A 364 10.49 -32.82 -2.65
C CYS A 364 8.99 -33.14 -2.57
N SER A 365 8.13 -32.29 -3.13
CA SER A 365 6.75 -32.65 -3.47
C SER A 365 6.14 -31.61 -4.40
N LEU A 366 6.45 -31.73 -5.68
CA LEU A 366 5.56 -31.46 -6.83
C LEU A 366 6.38 -31.79 -8.08
N VAL A 367 6.38 -33.08 -8.42
CA VAL A 367 6.89 -33.60 -9.68
C VAL A 367 5.95 -33.10 -10.77
N GLY A 368 6.48 -32.32 -11.73
CA GLY A 368 5.82 -32.15 -13.02
C GLY A 368 5.92 -30.75 -13.61
N VAL A 369 6.81 -30.63 -14.60
CA VAL A 369 6.85 -29.58 -15.65
C VAL A 369 7.65 -28.29 -15.32
N SER A 370 8.95 -28.46 -15.50
CA SER A 370 9.82 -27.62 -16.35
C SER A 370 10.39 -26.28 -15.83
N VAL A 371 11.22 -26.34 -14.79
CA VAL A 371 12.22 -25.30 -14.46
C VAL A 371 13.55 -25.52 -15.21
N PHE A 372 13.68 -26.62 -15.98
CA PHE A 372 14.94 -26.99 -16.64
C PHE A 372 15.24 -26.27 -17.96
N VAL A 373 14.35 -25.41 -18.47
CA VAL A 373 14.54 -24.74 -19.77
C VAL A 373 15.13 -23.32 -19.64
N CYS A 374 14.98 -22.63 -18.48
CA CYS A 374 15.51 -21.27 -18.34
C CYS A 374 17.01 -21.20 -17.98
N CYS A 375 17.62 -22.26 -17.45
CA CYS A 375 19.02 -22.22 -17.03
C CYS A 375 20.05 -22.48 -18.14
N ILE A 376 19.63 -22.84 -19.36
CA ILE A 376 20.57 -23.09 -20.48
C ILE A 376 20.74 -21.87 -21.40
N ILE A 377 19.83 -20.88 -21.38
CA ILE A 377 19.90 -19.72 -22.30
C ILE A 377 20.79 -18.58 -21.75
N ALA A 378 20.98 -18.47 -20.43
CA ALA A 378 21.79 -17.41 -19.83
C ALA A 378 23.32 -17.64 -19.83
N LYS A 379 23.82 -18.74 -20.44
CA LYS A 379 25.26 -19.01 -20.54
C LYS A 379 25.83 -19.00 -21.97
N ARG A 380 25.02 -18.61 -22.96
CA ARG A 380 25.46 -18.32 -24.33
C ARG A 380 24.62 -17.19 -24.94
N ARG A 381 24.95 -15.96 -24.58
CA ARG A 381 24.92 -14.78 -25.47
C ARG A 381 25.71 -13.64 -24.83
#